data_AF-A0ABD3F668-F1
#
_entry.id   AF-A0ABD3F668-F1
#
_cell.length_a   1.000
_cell.length_b   1.000
_cell.length_c   1.000
_cell.angle_alpha   90.00
_cell.angle_beta   90.00
_cell.angle_gamma   90.00
#
_symmetry.space_group_name_H-M   'P 1'
#
loop_
_entity.id
_entity.type
_entity.pdbx_description
1 polymer ?
#
loop_
_entity_poly.entity_id
_entity_poly.type
_entity_poly.pdbx_seq_one_letter_code
_entity_poly.pdbx_strand_id
1 'polypeptide(L)'
;MAFRSIFWSWAFYAPLDINERVACFILKPRAVRALLRFISLCIESWGYYSFCKRLDANDDLSWYGGIPLKGSIEDRTDSEEYAEDLATLYRTRRPRYKFIIDHALDPSYSDDFGYRNLSYLLESTGALDPDADPESRLSDMALANIRQDMMSKISMGWRQEYRALEDAKE
;
A
#
# COMPACT_ATOMS: atom_id res chain seq x y z
N MET A 1 -4.32 6.94 18.18
CA MET A 1 -2.85 6.69 18.16
C MET A 1 -2.43 5.27 18.59
N ALA A 2 -3.33 4.40 19.09
CA ALA A 2 -2.96 3.06 19.56
C ALA A 2 -2.45 2.09 18.46
N PHE A 3 -2.90 2.25 17.21
CA PHE A 3 -2.46 1.39 16.10
C PHE A 3 -1.06 1.75 15.60
N ARG A 4 -0.60 2.99 15.80
CA ARG A 4 0.73 3.43 15.39
C ARG A 4 1.78 2.67 16.19
N SER A 5 1.69 2.63 17.52
CA SER A 5 2.64 1.90 18.37
C SER A 5 2.67 0.39 18.10
N ILE A 6 1.52 -0.21 17.78
CA ILE A 6 1.42 -1.63 17.37
C ILE A 6 2.13 -1.84 16.03
N PHE A 7 2.03 -0.88 15.12
CA PHE A 7 2.73 -0.94 13.84
C PHE A 7 4.24 -0.70 13.98
N TRP A 8 4.67 0.11 14.96
CA TRP A 8 6.10 0.28 15.28
C TRP A 8 6.71 -1.00 15.86
N SER A 9 6.06 -1.65 16.83
CA SER A 9 6.55 -2.94 17.35
C SER A 9 6.61 -4.03 16.26
N TRP A 10 5.74 -3.91 15.27
CA TRP A 10 5.68 -4.71 14.06
C TRP A 10 6.81 -4.46 13.06
N ALA A 11 7.05 -3.20 12.67
CA ALA A 11 8.02 -2.83 11.64
C ALA A 11 9.46 -3.21 12.04
N PHE A 12 9.76 -3.20 13.34
CA PHE A 12 11.09 -3.50 13.86
C PHE A 12 11.33 -4.96 14.22
N TYR A 13 10.35 -5.85 14.00
CA TYR A 13 10.43 -7.25 14.45
C TYR A 13 10.98 -7.34 15.87
N ALA A 14 10.52 -6.44 16.75
CA ALA A 14 11.00 -6.40 18.13
C ALA A 14 10.85 -7.83 18.70
N PRO A 15 11.83 -8.34 19.47
CA PRO A 15 11.75 -9.69 20.03
C PRO A 15 10.61 -9.74 21.04
N LEU A 16 9.40 -9.97 20.52
CA LEU A 16 8.17 -10.10 21.27
C LEU A 16 8.14 -11.48 21.91
N ASP A 17 7.55 -11.59 23.09
CA ASP A 17 7.28 -12.88 23.72
C ASP A 17 6.41 -13.75 22.79
N ILE A 18 6.44 -15.07 22.93
CA ILE A 18 5.68 -16.03 22.11
C ILE A 18 4.18 -15.67 22.11
N ASN A 19 3.64 -15.25 23.26
CA ASN A 19 2.25 -14.83 23.39
C ASN A 19 1.95 -13.53 22.62
N GLU A 20 2.89 -12.58 22.62
CA GLU A 20 2.77 -11.32 21.89
C GLU A 20 2.92 -11.52 20.38
N ARG A 21 3.75 -12.47 19.95
CA ARG A 21 3.83 -12.89 18.53
C ARG A 21 2.51 -13.48 18.03
N VAL A 22 1.89 -14.36 18.81
CA VAL A 22 0.58 -14.95 18.46
C VAL A 22 -0.50 -13.87 18.41
N ALA A 23 -0.52 -12.96 19.38
CA ALA A 23 -1.42 -11.79 19.34
C ALA A 23 -1.16 -10.91 18.10
N CYS A 24 0.10 -10.73 17.70
CA CYS A 24 0.46 -10.01 16.49
C CYS A 24 -0.10 -10.67 15.23
N PHE A 25 0.02 -11.99 15.07
CA PHE A 25 -0.56 -12.70 13.91
C PHE A 25 -2.08 -12.48 13.77
N ILE A 26 -2.79 -12.24 14.88
CA ILE A 26 -4.23 -11.95 14.89
C ILE A 26 -4.51 -10.47 14.61
N LEU A 27 -3.65 -9.56 15.08
CA LEU A 27 -3.83 -8.12 14.94
C LEU A 27 -3.46 -7.61 13.54
N LYS A 28 -2.51 -8.24 12.82
CA LYS A 28 -2.18 -7.89 11.42
C LYS A 28 -3.38 -7.85 10.51
N PRO A 29 -4.11 -8.97 10.33
CA PRO A 29 -5.22 -8.99 9.38
C PRO A 29 -6.31 -8.00 9.81
N ARG A 30 -6.46 -7.72 11.11
CA ARG A 30 -7.39 -6.67 11.59
C ARG A 30 -6.97 -5.27 11.16
N ALA A 31 -5.69 -4.94 11.28
CA ALA A 31 -5.16 -3.64 10.85
C ALA A 31 -5.29 -3.46 9.32
N VAL A 32 -4.94 -4.50 8.54
CA VAL A 32 -5.08 -4.48 7.08
C VAL A 32 -6.54 -4.33 6.66
N ARG A 33 -7.47 -5.06 7.28
CA ARG A 33 -8.92 -4.90 7.05
C ARG A 33 -9.41 -3.49 7.35
N ALA A 34 -8.97 -2.91 8.46
CA ALA A 34 -9.36 -1.55 8.83
C ALA A 34 -8.83 -0.53 7.82
N LEU A 35 -7.60 -0.71 7.33
CA LEU A 35 -7.01 0.11 6.28
C LEU A 35 -7.82 0.02 4.97
N LEU A 36 -8.15 -1.18 4.50
CA LEU A 36 -8.94 -1.37 3.28
C LEU A 36 -10.35 -0.77 3.38
N ARG A 37 -11.00 -0.89 4.56
CA ARG A 37 -12.29 -0.23 4.82
C ARG A 37 -12.17 1.29 4.80
N PHE A 38 -11.11 1.83 5.39
CA PHE A 38 -10.85 3.27 5.37
C PHE A 38 -10.60 3.78 3.94
N ILE A 39 -9.77 3.08 3.16
CA ILE A 39 -9.53 3.41 1.74
C ILE A 39 -10.83 3.34 0.95
N SER A 40 -11.65 2.30 1.15
CA SER A 40 -12.95 2.17 0.49
C SER A 40 -13.84 3.39 0.77
N LEU A 41 -13.98 3.78 2.04
CA LEU A 41 -14.76 4.96 2.44
C LEU A 41 -14.24 6.25 1.80
N CYS A 42 -12.92 6.43 1.71
CA CYS A 42 -12.32 7.61 1.08
C CYS A 42 -12.62 7.66 -0.43
N ILE A 43 -12.50 6.53 -1.12
CA ILE A 43 -12.80 6.40 -2.55
C ILE A 43 -14.29 6.61 -2.82
N GLU A 44 -15.15 6.05 -1.98
CA GLU A 44 -16.60 6.26 -2.04
C GLU A 44 -16.97 7.74 -1.87
N SER A 45 -16.29 8.44 -0.96
CA SER A 45 -16.59 9.83 -0.62
C SER A 45 -16.03 10.85 -1.62
N TRP A 46 -14.83 10.61 -2.16
CA TRP A 46 -14.09 11.62 -2.92
C TRP A 46 -13.78 11.20 -4.37
N GLY A 47 -13.94 9.94 -4.73
CA GLY A 47 -13.40 9.37 -5.96
C GLY A 47 -11.94 8.97 -5.80
N TYR A 48 -11.50 8.01 -6.62
CA TYR A 48 -10.17 7.42 -6.57
C TYR A 48 -9.08 8.43 -6.89
N TYR A 49 -9.17 9.14 -8.03
CA TYR A 49 -8.10 10.08 -8.42
C TYR A 49 -7.99 11.29 -7.49
N SER A 50 -9.13 11.78 -6.99
CA SER A 50 -9.16 12.86 -6.00
C SER A 50 -8.53 12.42 -4.69
N PHE A 51 -8.77 11.18 -4.26
CA PHE A 51 -8.16 10.62 -3.06
C PHE A 51 -6.66 10.45 -3.23
N CYS A 52 -6.17 9.88 -4.34
CA CYS A 52 -4.74 9.78 -4.64
C CYS A 52 -4.07 11.16 -4.58
N LYS A 53 -4.66 12.17 -5.24
CA LYS A 53 -4.11 13.54 -5.23
C LYS A 53 -4.03 14.15 -3.83
N ARG A 54 -4.97 13.81 -2.94
CA ARG A 54 -4.96 14.26 -1.54
C ARG A 54 -3.86 13.56 -0.74
N LEU A 55 -3.62 12.28 -0.99
CA LEU A 55 -2.52 11.54 -0.36
C LEU A 55 -1.17 12.07 -0.83
N ASP A 56 -0.99 12.28 -2.14
CA ASP A 56 0.26 12.82 -2.71
C ASP A 56 0.55 14.26 -2.24
N ALA A 57 -0.48 15.00 -1.80
CA ALA A 57 -0.33 16.34 -1.25
C ALA A 57 -0.03 16.35 0.26
N ASN A 58 -0.11 15.20 0.94
CA ASN A 58 0.07 15.07 2.38
C ASN A 58 0.96 13.86 2.67
N ASP A 59 2.27 14.07 2.65
CA ASP A 59 3.28 13.03 2.93
C ASP A 59 3.07 12.35 4.30
N ASP A 60 2.50 13.04 5.28
CA ASP A 60 2.18 12.45 6.60
C ASP A 60 1.06 11.39 6.54
N LEU A 61 0.26 11.38 5.47
CA LEU A 61 -0.83 10.43 5.24
C LEU A 61 -0.44 9.27 4.32
N SER A 62 0.76 9.28 3.75
CA SER A 62 1.23 8.26 2.81
C SER A 62 1.70 6.97 3.49
N TRP A 63 1.43 6.78 4.78
CA TRP A 63 1.82 5.56 5.45
C TRP A 63 0.90 4.39 5.10
N TYR A 64 1.31 3.62 4.10
CA TYR A 64 0.60 2.43 3.62
C TYR A 64 1.04 1.14 4.33
N GLY A 65 2.04 1.25 5.22
CA GLY A 65 2.66 0.13 5.93
C GLY A 65 3.78 -0.56 5.15
N GLY A 66 4.44 -1.52 5.82
CA GLY A 66 5.52 -2.33 5.25
C GLY A 66 5.02 -3.46 4.36
N ILE A 67 5.80 -3.76 3.31
CA ILE A 67 5.59 -4.88 2.38
C ILE A 67 5.60 -6.20 3.18
N PRO A 68 4.73 -7.19 2.89
CA PRO A 68 4.77 -8.48 3.59
C PRO A 68 6.08 -9.23 3.36
N LEU A 69 6.49 -10.02 4.38
CA LEU A 69 7.63 -10.93 4.29
C LEU A 69 7.37 -11.98 3.20
N LYS A 70 8.41 -12.34 2.43
CA LYS A 70 8.34 -13.41 1.42
C LYS A 70 7.88 -14.73 2.07
N GLY A 71 6.60 -15.03 1.94
CA GLY A 71 6.00 -16.22 2.52
C GLY A 71 4.47 -16.21 2.49
N SER A 72 3.89 -16.17 1.29
CA SER A 72 2.54 -16.72 1.00
C SER A 72 2.05 -16.50 -0.44
N ILE A 73 2.75 -15.73 -1.28
CA ILE A 73 2.32 -15.49 -2.67
C ILE A 73 3.40 -16.06 -3.58
N GLU A 74 3.21 -17.33 -3.94
CA GLU A 74 3.89 -17.91 -5.09
C GLU A 74 3.48 -17.10 -6.32
N ASP A 75 4.46 -16.78 -7.15
CA ASP A 75 4.31 -16.22 -8.50
C ASP A 75 4.14 -14.70 -8.64
N ARG A 76 5.12 -13.92 -8.14
CA ARG A 76 5.38 -12.57 -8.67
C ARG A 76 6.84 -12.42 -9.08
N THR A 77 7.01 -12.19 -10.38
CA THR A 77 8.26 -12.13 -11.15
C THR A 77 9.20 -11.03 -10.66
N ASP A 78 10.43 -11.45 -10.35
CA ASP A 78 11.71 -10.74 -10.50
C ASP A 78 11.67 -9.21 -10.62
N SER A 79 11.54 -8.47 -9.50
CA SER A 79 12.23 -7.16 -9.31
C SER A 79 11.92 -6.43 -7.97
N GLU A 80 11.04 -6.91 -7.09
CA GLU A 80 10.57 -6.03 -5.99
C GLU A 80 11.09 -6.41 -4.61
N GLU A 81 11.52 -5.39 -3.87
CA GLU A 81 12.14 -5.48 -2.56
C GLU A 81 11.12 -5.91 -1.49
N TYR A 82 10.91 -7.22 -1.36
CA TYR A 82 10.15 -7.79 -0.25
C TYR A 82 10.70 -7.30 1.10
N ALA A 83 9.82 -7.24 2.12
CA ALA A 83 10.34 -7.19 3.48
C ALA A 83 11.16 -8.47 3.69
N GLU A 84 12.45 -8.30 3.92
CA GLU A 84 13.38 -9.37 4.25
C GLU A 84 13.56 -9.39 5.77
N ASP A 85 13.62 -10.58 6.35
CA ASP A 85 13.91 -10.73 7.78
C ASP A 85 15.29 -10.13 8.09
N LEU A 86 15.43 -9.51 9.25
CA LEU A 86 16.67 -8.82 9.66
C LEU A 86 17.89 -9.74 9.63
N ALA A 87 17.74 -11.04 9.93
CA ALA A 87 18.85 -11.98 9.85
C ALA A 87 19.25 -12.29 8.40
N THR A 88 18.29 -12.28 7.48
CA THR A 88 18.55 -12.41 6.04
C THR A 88 19.24 -11.15 5.51
N LEU A 89 18.70 -9.96 5.82
CA LEU A 89 19.31 -8.69 5.44
C LEU A 89 20.74 -8.53 5.97
N TYR A 90 21.00 -8.95 7.21
CA TYR A 90 22.34 -8.92 7.77
C TYR A 90 23.34 -9.78 6.98
N ARG A 91 22.88 -10.90 6.41
CA ARG A 91 23.71 -11.85 5.64
C ARG A 91 23.87 -11.43 4.18
N THR A 92 22.80 -10.92 3.55
CA THR A 92 22.77 -10.64 2.11
C THR A 92 23.04 -9.18 1.77
N ARG A 93 22.59 -8.24 2.62
CA ARG A 93 22.52 -6.80 2.34
C ARG A 93 22.89 -5.95 3.55
N ARG A 94 24.15 -6.07 3.98
CA ARG A 94 24.75 -5.33 5.12
C ARG A 94 24.45 -3.82 5.16
N PRO A 95 24.54 -3.05 4.06
CA PRO A 95 24.27 -1.61 4.09
C PRO A 95 22.80 -1.29 4.44
N ARG A 96 21.86 -2.04 3.86
CA ARG A 96 20.42 -1.87 4.11
C ARG A 96 20.05 -2.26 5.53
N TYR A 97 20.62 -3.37 6.04
CA TYR A 97 20.47 -3.75 7.44
C TYR A 97 20.91 -2.61 8.37
N LYS A 98 22.10 -2.04 8.12
CA LYS A 98 22.63 -0.96 8.95
C LYS A 98 21.74 0.29 8.92
N PHE A 99 21.27 0.68 7.74
CA PHE A 99 20.34 1.79 7.58
C PHE A 99 19.05 1.59 8.37
N ILE A 100 18.41 0.41 8.28
CA ILE A 100 17.18 0.11 9.03
C ILE A 100 17.41 0.21 10.54
N ILE A 101 18.55 -0.29 11.05
CA ILE A 101 18.86 -0.22 12.49
C ILE A 101 19.17 1.22 12.92
N ASP A 102 19.94 1.98 12.14
CA ASP A 102 20.33 3.35 12.46
C ASP A 102 19.12 4.31 12.46
N HIS A 103 18.13 4.05 11.60
CA HIS A 103 16.91 4.86 11.45
C HIS A 103 15.67 4.24 12.10
N ALA A 104 15.84 3.23 12.94
CA ALA A 104 14.73 2.45 13.48
C ALA A 104 13.74 3.26 14.36
N LEU A 105 14.18 4.36 14.94
CA LEU A 105 13.35 5.20 15.79
C LEU A 105 12.89 6.47 15.08
N ASP A 106 13.23 6.62 13.81
CA ASP A 106 12.94 7.81 13.04
C ASP A 106 11.68 7.59 12.15
N PRO A 107 10.56 8.26 12.46
CA PRO A 107 9.33 8.23 11.67
C PRO A 107 9.49 8.65 10.23
N SER A 108 10.51 9.45 9.90
CA SER A 108 10.72 9.92 8.54
C SER A 108 11.25 8.83 7.60
N TYR A 109 11.77 7.73 8.13
CA TYR A 109 12.39 6.66 7.34
C TYR A 109 11.65 5.31 7.44
N SER A 110 10.48 5.28 8.10
CA SER A 110 9.70 4.05 8.23
C SER A 110 9.19 3.52 6.90
N ASP A 111 9.08 4.39 5.89
CA ASP A 111 8.40 4.14 4.64
C ASP A 111 9.36 3.93 3.46
N ASP A 112 10.66 4.13 3.67
CA ASP A 112 11.71 3.94 2.66
C ASP A 112 11.70 2.53 2.05
N PHE A 113 11.13 1.56 2.77
CA PHE A 113 10.95 0.17 2.32
C PHE A 113 9.48 -0.30 2.36
N GLY A 114 8.53 0.64 2.49
CA GLY A 114 7.09 0.39 2.44
C GLY A 114 6.53 0.46 1.03
N TYR A 115 5.21 0.49 0.92
CA TYR A 115 4.57 0.71 -0.38
C TYR A 115 4.80 2.14 -0.87
N ARG A 116 5.25 2.30 -2.12
CA ARG A 116 5.59 3.61 -2.70
C ARG A 116 4.37 4.53 -2.87
N ASN A 117 3.19 3.98 -3.14
CA ASN A 117 1.95 4.73 -3.29
C ASN A 117 0.73 3.82 -3.09
N LEU A 118 -0.45 4.45 -3.02
CA LEU A 118 -1.72 3.74 -2.84
C LEU A 118 -2.00 2.72 -3.95
N SER A 119 -1.69 3.03 -5.21
CA SER A 119 -1.93 2.12 -6.34
C SER A 119 -1.11 0.84 -6.18
N TYR A 120 0.18 0.99 -5.86
CA TYR A 120 1.10 -0.11 -5.61
C TYR A 120 0.66 -0.96 -4.41
N LEU A 121 0.20 -0.34 -3.32
CA LEU A 121 -0.45 -1.06 -2.21
C LEU A 121 -1.62 -1.92 -2.73
N LEU A 122 -2.59 -1.32 -3.42
CA LEU A 122 -3.82 -2.01 -3.83
C LEU A 122 -3.56 -3.17 -4.81
N GLU A 123 -2.62 -2.99 -5.74
CA GLU A 123 -2.20 -4.02 -6.69
C GLU A 123 -1.40 -5.15 -6.02
N SER A 124 -0.52 -4.79 -5.09
CA SER A 124 0.31 -5.74 -4.36
C SER A 124 -0.51 -6.63 -3.42
N THR A 125 -1.57 -6.10 -2.80
CA THR A 125 -2.42 -6.85 -1.87
C THR A 125 -3.58 -7.56 -2.56
N GLY A 126 -3.76 -7.38 -3.87
CA GLY A 126 -4.92 -7.93 -4.60
C GLY A 126 -6.25 -7.26 -4.22
N ALA A 127 -6.22 -6.07 -3.61
CA ALA A 127 -7.43 -5.43 -3.09
C ALA A 127 -8.39 -4.92 -4.18
N LEU A 128 -7.91 -4.88 -5.43
CA LEU A 128 -8.70 -4.53 -6.62
C LEU A 128 -9.43 -5.73 -7.23
N ASP A 129 -9.16 -6.95 -6.77
CA ASP A 129 -9.80 -8.16 -7.29
C ASP A 129 -11.25 -8.26 -6.79
N PRO A 130 -12.27 -8.21 -7.67
CA PRO A 130 -13.67 -8.33 -7.27
C PRO A 130 -14.02 -9.71 -6.72
N ASP A 131 -13.28 -10.75 -7.11
CA ASP A 131 -13.52 -12.14 -6.74
C ASP A 131 -12.80 -12.54 -5.43
N ALA A 132 -11.95 -11.64 -4.89
CA ALA A 132 -11.28 -11.86 -3.61
C ALA A 132 -12.26 -11.81 -2.42
N ASP A 133 -11.82 -12.37 -1.30
CA ASP A 133 -12.58 -12.35 -0.04
C ASP A 133 -12.97 -10.91 0.34
N PRO A 134 -14.25 -10.61 0.68
CA PRO A 134 -14.72 -9.26 0.96
C PRO A 134 -13.96 -8.53 2.07
N GLU A 135 -13.28 -9.25 2.98
CA GLU A 135 -12.44 -8.60 3.98
C GLU A 135 -11.04 -8.24 3.45
N SER A 136 -10.59 -8.88 2.38
CA SER A 136 -9.27 -8.70 1.78
C SER A 136 -9.27 -7.78 0.56
N ARG A 137 -10.44 -7.27 0.15
CA ARG A 137 -10.61 -6.35 -0.99
C ARG A 137 -11.33 -5.06 -0.63
N LEU A 138 -11.34 -4.13 -1.58
CA LEU A 138 -12.16 -2.91 -1.48
C LEU A 138 -13.66 -3.25 -1.60
N SER A 139 -14.51 -2.36 -1.06
CA SER A 139 -15.96 -2.48 -1.21
C SER A 139 -16.39 -2.43 -2.69
N ASP A 140 -17.54 -3.01 -3.00
CA ASP A 140 -18.08 -3.00 -4.38
C ASP A 140 -18.31 -1.57 -4.90
N MET A 141 -18.72 -0.66 -4.01
CA MET A 141 -18.91 0.76 -4.34
C MET A 141 -17.58 1.44 -4.65
N ALA A 142 -16.53 1.18 -3.86
CA ALA A 142 -15.21 1.72 -4.12
C ALA A 142 -14.64 1.18 -5.45
N LEU A 143 -14.80 -0.12 -5.72
CA LEU A 143 -14.40 -0.73 -6.99
C LEU A 143 -15.16 -0.12 -8.20
N ALA A 144 -16.47 0.10 -8.05
CA ALA A 144 -17.28 0.76 -9.07
C ALA A 144 -16.82 2.20 -9.33
N ASN A 145 -16.54 2.97 -8.27
CA ASN A 145 -16.02 4.34 -8.39
C ASN A 145 -14.63 4.38 -9.05
N ILE A 146 -13.72 3.45 -8.70
CA ILE A 146 -12.42 3.33 -9.37
C ILE A 146 -12.62 3.10 -10.87
N ARG A 147 -13.50 2.16 -11.23
CA ARG A 147 -13.81 1.86 -12.63
C ARG A 147 -14.38 3.09 -13.35
N GLN A 148 -15.32 3.79 -12.72
CA GLN A 148 -15.92 5.00 -13.29
C GLN A 148 -14.88 6.10 -13.51
N ASP A 149 -14.01 6.33 -12.53
CA ASP A 149 -12.91 7.30 -12.61
C ASP A 149 -11.96 6.96 -13.76
N MET A 150 -11.53 5.70 -13.87
CA MET A 150 -10.65 5.24 -14.96
C MET A 150 -11.31 5.47 -16.33
N MET A 151 -12.58 5.11 -16.49
CA MET A 151 -13.32 5.30 -17.74
C MET A 151 -13.50 6.78 -18.09
N SER A 152 -13.68 7.64 -17.08
CA SER A 152 -13.79 9.09 -17.29
C SER A 152 -12.47 9.70 -17.78
N LYS A 153 -11.32 9.25 -17.26
CA LYS A 153 -9.98 9.69 -17.68
C LYS A 153 -9.67 9.24 -19.10
N ILE A 154 -10.00 7.99 -19.44
CA ILE A 154 -9.87 7.46 -20.80
C ILE A 154 -10.73 8.30 -21.77
N SER A 155 -11.98 8.57 -21.42
CA SER A 155 -12.88 9.42 -22.22
C SER A 155 -12.37 10.86 -22.41
N MET A 156 -11.68 11.43 -21.42
CA MET A 156 -11.03 12.74 -21.56
C MET A 156 -9.79 12.69 -22.44
N GLY A 157 -8.97 11.63 -22.32
CA GLY A 157 -7.80 11.41 -23.17
C GLY A 157 -8.18 11.34 -24.65
N TRP A 158 -9.17 10.50 -25.00
CA TRP A 158 -9.71 10.46 -26.37
C TRP A 158 -10.18 11.83 -26.84
N ARG A 159 -10.92 12.59 -26.01
CA ARG A 159 -11.42 13.92 -26.36
C ARG A 159 -10.35 15.02 -26.49
N GLN A 160 -9.17 14.83 -25.91
CA GLN A 160 -8.03 15.73 -26.08
C GLN A 160 -7.24 15.36 -27.34
N GLU A 161 -7.05 14.06 -27.57
CA GLU A 161 -6.36 13.53 -28.74
C GLU A 161 -7.13 13.84 -30.04
N TYR A 162 -8.45 13.69 -30.05
CA TYR A 162 -9.31 14.10 -31.18
C TYR A 162 -9.24 15.61 -31.44
N ARG A 163 -9.22 16.45 -30.40
CA ARG A 163 -9.08 17.91 -30.56
C ARG A 163 -7.73 18.30 -31.13
N ALA A 164 -6.64 17.69 -30.64
CA ALA A 164 -5.30 17.91 -31.19
C ALA A 164 -5.20 17.48 -32.67
N LEU A 165 -5.95 16.45 -33.09
CA LEU A 165 -6.03 16.01 -34.48
C LEU A 165 -6.90 16.93 -35.37
N GLU A 166 -7.86 17.66 -34.79
CA GLU A 166 -8.65 18.68 -35.49
C GLU A 166 -7.84 19.96 -35.65
N ASP A 167 -7.15 20.41 -34.60
CA ASP A 167 -6.29 21.60 -34.62
C ASP A 167 -5.06 21.41 -35.54
N ALA A 168 -4.58 20.17 -35.73
CA ALA A 168 -3.47 19.86 -36.65
C ALA A 168 -3.88 19.81 -38.14
N LYS A 169 -5.18 19.96 -38.45
CA LYS A 169 -5.70 20.03 -39.83
C LYS A 169 -5.95 21.46 -40.32
N GLU A 170 -5.81 22.45 -39.44
CA GLU A 170 -5.86 23.89 -39.75
C GLU A 170 -4.43 24.45 -39.98
#